data_AF-A0A9D1UCD8-F1
#
_entry.id   AF-A0A9D1UCD8-F1
#
_cell.length_a   1.000
_cell.length_b   1.000
_cell.length_c   1.000
_cell.angle_alpha   90.00
_cell.angle_beta   90.00
_cell.angle_gamma   90.00
#
_symmetry.space_group_name_H-M   'P 1'
#
loop_
_entity.id
_entity.type
_entity.pdbx_description
1 polymer ?
#
loop_
_entity_poly.entity_id
_entity_poly.type
_entity_poly.pdbx_seq_one_letter_code
_entity_poly.pdbx_strand_id
1 'polypeptide(L)' 'MVEIRCKGCGRLLGYFEGSGRIKCQRAGCGAVNEFDTASMQYAPAARKAASMRNRATSSGVTLC' A
#
# COMPACT_ATOMS: atom_id res chain seq x y z
N MET A 1 4.90 14.63 -13.26
CA MET A 1 3.62 13.91 -13.06
C MET A 1 3.84 12.50 -12.50
N VAL A 2 3.16 12.12 -11.41
CA VAL A 2 3.25 10.80 -10.76
C VAL A 2 1.90 10.09 -10.69
N GLU A 3 1.90 8.76 -10.86
CA GLU A 3 0.71 7.92 -10.71
C GLU A 3 0.43 7.65 -9.22
N ILE A 4 -0.73 8.10 -8.72
CA ILE A 4 -1.11 7.90 -7.32
C ILE A 4 -2.19 6.83 -7.21
N ARG A 5 -1.90 5.79 -6.42
CA ARG A 5 -2.85 4.73 -6.07
C ARG A 5 -3.28 4.84 -4.62
N CYS A 6 -4.55 4.52 -4.35
CA CYS A 6 -5.07 4.49 -3.00
C CYS A 6 -4.41 3.37 -2.17
N LYS A 7 -3.82 3.73 -1.01
CA LYS A 7 -3.23 2.78 -0.05
C LYS A 7 -4.25 1.81 0.55
N GLY A 8 -5.52 2.18 0.62
CA GLY A 8 -6.58 1.35 1.20
C GLY A 8 -7.15 0.31 0.24
N CYS A 9 -7.36 0.68 -1.04
CA CYS A 9 -8.06 -0.19 -1.99
C CYS A 9 -7.29 -0.49 -3.28
N GLY A 10 -6.08 0.06 -3.44
CA GLY A 10 -5.23 -0.14 -4.62
C GLY A 10 -5.71 0.56 -5.90
N ARG A 11 -6.86 1.25 -5.86
CA ARG A 11 -7.45 1.91 -7.03
C ARG A 11 -6.61 3.12 -7.46
N LEU A 12 -6.45 3.28 -8.76
CA LEU A 12 -5.84 4.46 -9.36
C LEU A 12 -6.72 5.69 -9.05
N LEU A 13 -6.12 6.68 -8.39
CA LEU A 13 -6.79 7.96 -8.10
C LEU A 13 -6.57 8.97 -9.23
N GLY A 14 -5.48 8.83 -9.98
CA GLY A 14 -5.14 9.67 -11.11
C GLY A 14 -3.65 10.00 -11.12
N TYR A 15 -3.31 10.97 -11.97
CA TYR A 15 -1.97 11.51 -12.10
C TYR A 15 -1.91 12.88 -11.46
N PHE A 16 -0.95 13.10 -10.57
CA PHE A 16 -0.83 14.34 -9.81
C PHE A 16 0.56 14.96 -9.99
N GLU A 17 0.62 16.28 -9.81
CA GLU A 17 1.85 17.07 -9.75
C GLU A 17 1.81 18.00 -8.54
N GLY A 18 2.97 18.25 -7.94
CA GLY A 18 3.10 18.99 -6.68
C GLY A 18 2.85 18.12 -5.44
N SER A 19 2.34 18.72 -4.38
CA SER A 19 2.11 18.06 -3.10
C SER A 19 0.68 18.30 -2.63
N GLY A 20 0.08 17.28 -2.01
CA GLY A 20 -1.32 17.37 -1.63
C GLY A 20 -1.88 16.10 -1.01
N ARG A 21 -3.16 16.17 -0.65
CA ARG A 21 -3.92 15.08 -0.04
C ARG A 21 -5.13 14.79 -0.91
N ILE A 22 -5.34 13.53 -1.25
CA ILE A 22 -6.51 13.08 -2.00
C ILE A 22 -7.25 11.98 -1.25
N LYS A 23 -8.56 12.18 -1.07
CA LYS A 23 -9.45 11.19 -0.51
C LYS A 23 -9.86 10.18 -1.58
N CYS A 24 -9.87 8.90 -1.24
CA CYS A 24 -10.38 7.88 -2.13
C CYS A 24 -11.89 8.04 -2.32
N GLN A 25 -12.31 8.18 -3.59
CA GLN A 25 -13.72 8.32 -3.96
C GLN A 25 -14.51 7.01 -3.89
N ARG A 26 -13.87 5.88 -3.61
CA ARG A 26 -14.56 4.59 -3.47
C ARG A 26 -15.43 4.60 -2.21
N ALA A 27 -16.74 4.43 -2.40
CA ALA A 27 -17.68 4.19 -1.33
C ALA A 27 -17.20 3.02 -0.46
N GLY A 28 -17.00 3.28 0.84
CA GLY A 28 -16.50 2.31 1.81
C GLY A 28 -14.98 2.27 2.03
N CYS A 29 -14.16 2.97 1.24
CA CYS A 29 -12.71 3.04 1.50
C CYS A 29 -12.35 4.22 2.42
N GLY A 30 -12.78 5.44 2.07
CA GLY A 30 -12.55 6.65 2.88
C GLY A 30 -11.08 7.07 3.09
N ALA A 31 -10.11 6.28 2.63
CA ALA A 31 -8.69 6.50 2.88
C ALA A 31 -8.19 7.82 2.26
N VAL A 32 -7.44 8.59 3.04
CA VAL A 32 -6.75 9.81 2.60
C VAL A 32 -5.32 9.43 2.20
N ASN A 33 -4.95 9.78 0.96
CA ASN A 33 -3.64 9.51 0.40
C ASN A 33 -2.91 10.83 0.23
N GLU A 34 -1.76 10.95 0.88
CA GLU A 34 -0.87 12.08 0.73
C GLU A 34 0.16 11.75 -0.34
N PHE A 35 0.33 12.68 -1.29
CA PHE A 35 1.31 12.59 -2.35
C PHE A 35 2.22 13.81 -2.32
N ASP A 36 3.50 13.59 -2.56
CA ASP A 36 4.48 14.65 -2.69
C ASP A 36 5.39 14.29 -3.87
N THR A 37 5.23 15.00 -4.97
CA THR A 37 5.93 14.70 -6.23
C THR A 37 7.44 14.96 -6.11
N ALA A 38 7.86 15.88 -5.23
CA ALA A 38 9.28 16.19 -4.99
C ALA A 38 9.97 15.09 -4.18
N SER A 39 9.27 14.47 -3.22
CA SER A 39 9.76 13.39 -2.37
C SER A 39 9.59 12.02 -3.02
N MET A 40 8.60 11.84 -3.90
CA MET A 40 8.39 10.59 -4.65
C MET A 40 9.49 10.29 -5.66
N GLN A 41 10.32 11.27 -6.03
CA GLN A 41 11.54 11.02 -6.82
C GLN A 41 12.54 10.11 -6.07
N TYR A 42 12.32 9.87 -4.77
CA TYR A 42 13.14 9.01 -3.91
C TYR A 42 12.49 7.69 -3.47
N ALA A 43 11.27 7.36 -3.90
CA ALA A 43 10.58 6.14 -3.46
C ALA A 43 10.35 5.18 -4.63
N PRO A 44 11.35 4.41 -5.09
CA PRO A 44 11.05 3.21 -5.85
C PRO A 44 10.15 2.36 -4.98
N ALA A 45 9.01 1.95 -5.54
CA ALA A 45 7.96 1.18 -4.89
C ALA A 45 8.53 0.20 -3.86
N ALA A 46 8.48 0.58 -2.58
CA ALA A 46 8.53 -0.38 -1.51
C ALA A 46 7.22 -1.16 -1.65
N ARG A 47 7.25 -2.17 -2.53
CA ARG A 47 6.45 -3.37 -2.40
C ARG A 47 6.72 -3.82 -0.96
N LYS A 48 5.90 -3.37 -0.01
CA LYS A 48 5.77 -4.04 1.28
C LYS A 48 5.33 -5.42 0.89
N ALA A 49 6.32 -6.32 0.84
CA ALA A 49 6.13 -7.73 0.63
C ALA A 49 4.96 -8.14 1.51
N ALA A 50 4.01 -8.80 0.85
CA ALA A 50 2.83 -9.33 1.47
C ALA A 50 3.17 -9.94 2.82
N SER A 51 2.31 -9.65 3.80
CA SER A 51 2.13 -10.43 5.00
C SER A 51 2.49 -11.90 4.79
N MET A 52 3.66 -12.32 5.28
CA MET A 52 3.92 -13.72 5.59
C MET A 52 3.64 -13.93 7.07
N ARG A 53 2.42 -13.56 7.50
CA ARG A 53 1.76 -14.24 8.62
C ARG A 53 1.32 -15.60 8.11
N ASN A 54 2.20 -16.60 8.29
CA ASN A 54 1.84 -17.97 8.65
C ASN A 54 3.10 -18.85 8.60
N ARG A 55 3.66 -19.13 9.79
CA ARG A 55 4.17 -20.48 10.06
C ARG A 55 4.05 -20.81 11.54
N ALA A 56 2.80 -21.00 11.96
CA ALA A 56 2.49 -21.90 13.06
C ALA A 56 1.77 -23.09 12.45
N THR A 57 2.48 -24.22 12.32
CA THR A 57 1.86 -25.54 12.39
C THR A 57 2.83 -26.43 13.13
N SER A 58 2.40 -26.76 14.35
CA SER A 58 2.93 -27.82 15.19
C SER A 58 3.03 -29.12 14.40
N SER A 59 4.15 -29.82 14.52
CA SER A 59 4.23 -31.24 14.19
C SER A 59 5.00 -31.89 15.32
N GLY A 60 4.24 -32.29 16.35
CA GLY A 60 4.72 -33.18 17.39
C GLY A 60 5.10 -34.51 16.75
N VAL A 61 6.38 -34.80 16.72
CA VAL A 61 6.89 -36.13 16.39
C VAL A 61 7.13 -36.83 17.72
N THR A 62 6.18 -37.67 18.14
CA THR A 62 6.46 -38.75 19.09
C THR A 62 7.27 -39.80 18.35
N LEU A 63 8.54 -39.95 18.72
CA LEU A 63 9.32 -41.14 18.41
C LEU A 63 9.37 -42.00 19.68
N CYS A 64 9.06 -43.28 19.46
CA CYS A 64 8.90 -44.37 20.41
C CYS A 64 10.08 -44.58 21.36
#